data_AF-A0A846X1H6-F1
#
_entry.id   AF-A0A846X1H6-F1
#
_cell.length_a   1.000
_cell.length_b   1.000
_cell.length_c   1.000
_cell.angle_alpha   90.00
_cell.angle_beta   90.00
_cell.angle_gamma   90.00
#
_symmetry.space_group_name_H-M   'P 1'
#
loop_
_entity.id
_entity.type
_entity.pdbx_description
1 polymer ?
#
loop_
_entity_poly.entity_id
_entity_poly.type
_entity_poly.pdbx_seq_one_letter_code
_entity_poly.pdbx_strand_id
1 'polypeptide(L)'
;MARSDEAAQFVSGNDRLTQILSDPQLRTRVDAIVDEMSLIDRRYRAAVQALDSAVAATEPLIGPHGGTSAAVVLEALQRRLLAAGVREVGITLTLADHEVTVPMQRVIGGAEH
;
A
#
# COMPACT_ATOMS: atom_id res chain seq x y z
N MET A 1 -2.97 -59.65 19.63
CA MET A 1 -3.47 -58.61 18.70
C MET A 1 -2.78 -57.30 19.07
N ALA A 2 -1.77 -56.89 18.30
CA ALA A 2 -1.11 -55.60 18.49
C ALA A 2 -1.93 -54.53 17.75
N ARG A 3 -2.46 -53.55 18.49
CA ARG A 3 -3.04 -52.35 17.89
C ARG A 3 -1.88 -51.53 17.36
N SER A 4 -1.74 -51.46 16.04
CA SER A 4 -0.84 -50.52 15.38
C SER A 4 -1.36 -49.11 15.66
N ASP A 5 -0.83 -48.51 16.72
CA ASP A 5 -0.99 -47.10 17.02
C ASP A 5 -0.02 -46.35 16.11
N GLU A 6 -0.49 -45.99 14.92
CA GLU A 6 0.28 -45.22 13.94
C GLU A 6 0.44 -43.80 14.51
N ALA A 7 1.52 -43.61 15.29
CA ALA A 7 1.85 -42.33 15.89
C ALA A 7 2.00 -41.28 14.78
N ALA A 8 1.07 -40.32 14.73
CA ALA A 8 1.13 -39.20 13.81
C ALA A 8 2.47 -38.47 13.97
N GLN A 9 3.34 -38.57 12.96
CA GLN A 9 4.65 -37.95 12.97
C GLN A 9 4.47 -36.44 12.88
N PHE A 10 4.72 -35.73 13.98
CA PHE A 10 4.70 -34.27 14.01
C PHE A 10 5.84 -33.71 13.17
N VAL A 11 5.50 -33.04 12.08
CA VAL A 11 6.44 -32.30 11.22
C VAL A 11 6.35 -30.82 11.59
N SER A 12 7.49 -30.18 11.84
CA SER A 12 7.51 -28.75 12.15
C SER A 12 7.01 -27.95 10.93
N GLY A 13 6.36 -26.80 11.17
CA GLY A 13 5.86 -25.97 10.07
C GLY A 13 6.96 -25.55 9.09
N ASN A 14 8.19 -25.35 9.58
CA ASN A 14 9.33 -25.00 8.75
C ASN A 14 9.84 -26.18 7.91
N ASP A 15 9.86 -27.40 8.47
CA ASP A 15 10.24 -28.60 7.71
C ASP A 15 9.20 -28.90 6.63
N ARG A 16 7.92 -28.71 6.95
CA ARG A 16 6.81 -28.85 6.00
C ARG A 16 6.90 -27.82 4.88
N LEU A 17 7.21 -26.55 5.21
CA LEU A 17 7.45 -25.51 4.21
C LEU A 17 8.67 -25.82 3.35
N THR A 18 9.75 -26.31 3.94
CA THR A 18 10.97 -26.71 3.21
C THR A 18 10.67 -27.84 2.24
N GLN A 19 9.86 -28.83 2.65
CA GLN A 19 9.45 -29.94 1.80
C GLN A 19 8.53 -29.49 0.65
N ILE A 20 7.59 -28.58 0.91
CA ILE A 20 6.70 -28.01 -0.11
C ILE A 20 7.49 -27.14 -1.11
N LEU A 21 8.45 -26.35 -0.64
CA LEU A 21 9.30 -25.49 -1.48
C LEU A 21 10.45 -26.24 -2.16
N SER A 22 10.64 -27.53 -1.84
CA SER A 22 11.56 -28.41 -2.57
C SER A 22 11.02 -28.78 -3.95
N ASP A 23 9.71 -28.62 -4.19
CA ASP A 23 9.13 -28.73 -5.53
C ASP A 23 9.52 -27.49 -6.37
N PRO A 24 10.25 -27.68 -7.48
CA PRO A 24 10.70 -26.58 -8.34
C PRO A 24 9.55 -25.73 -8.87
N GLN A 25 8.40 -26.33 -9.19
CA GLN A 25 7.25 -25.61 -9.74
C GLN A 25 6.58 -24.73 -8.68
N LEU A 26 6.46 -25.22 -7.45
CA LEU A 26 5.95 -24.44 -6.33
C LEU A 26 6.89 -23.30 -5.97
N ARG A 27 8.21 -23.55 -5.99
CA ARG A 27 9.22 -22.52 -5.76
C ARG A 27 9.14 -21.39 -6.80
N THR A 28 9.08 -21.73 -8.09
CA THR A 28 8.91 -20.72 -9.15
C THR A 28 7.62 -19.90 -9.00
N ARG A 29 6.52 -20.52 -8.56
CA ARG A 29 5.27 -19.78 -8.28
C ARG A 29 5.41 -18.81 -7.12
N VAL A 30 6.07 -19.22 -6.03
CA VAL A 30 6.30 -18.35 -4.87
C VAL A 30 7.20 -17.19 -5.25
N ASP A 31 8.28 -17.44 -6.00
CA ASP A 31 9.18 -16.39 -6.48
C ASP A 31 8.43 -15.38 -7.35
N ALA A 32 7.56 -15.84 -8.26
CA ALA A 32 6.73 -14.97 -9.09
C ALA A 32 5.78 -14.07 -8.27
N ILE A 33 5.17 -14.61 -7.21
CA ILE A 33 4.31 -13.83 -6.29
C ILE A 33 5.14 -12.78 -5.55
N VAL A 34 6.33 -13.16 -5.07
CA VAL A 34 7.24 -12.23 -4.37
C VAL A 34 7.69 -11.10 -5.30
N ASP A 35 7.99 -11.40 -6.56
CA ASP A 35 8.35 -10.41 -7.57
C ASP A 35 7.19 -9.46 -7.88
N GLU A 36 5.97 -9.99 -7.99
CA GLU A 36 4.75 -9.20 -8.19
C GLU A 36 4.49 -8.25 -7.01
N MET A 37 4.56 -8.77 -5.77
CA MET A 37 4.43 -7.94 -4.56
C MET A 37 5.51 -6.86 -4.49
N SER A 38 6.75 -7.21 -4.84
CA SER A 38 7.87 -6.25 -4.86
C SER A 38 7.67 -5.16 -5.91
N LEU A 39 7.08 -5.50 -7.06
CA LEU A 39 6.74 -4.54 -8.10
C LEU A 39 5.64 -3.58 -7.63
N ILE A 40 4.60 -4.09 -6.98
CA ILE A 40 3.52 -3.28 -6.40
C ILE A 40 4.07 -2.30 -5.37
N ASP A 41 4.93 -2.77 -4.44
CA ASP A 41 5.54 -1.92 -3.41
C ASP A 41 6.41 -0.80 -4.03
N ARG A 42 7.24 -1.13 -5.02
CA ARG A 42 8.04 -0.12 -5.74
C ARG A 42 7.17 0.92 -6.43
N ARG A 43 6.07 0.51 -7.06
CA ARG A 43 5.13 1.41 -7.74
C ARG A 43 4.41 2.32 -6.75
N TYR A 44 3.95 1.77 -5.63
CA TYR A 44 3.33 2.55 -4.57
C TYR A 44 4.31 3.60 -4.02
N ARG A 45 5.56 3.21 -3.76
CA ARG A 45 6.60 4.14 -3.30
C ARG A 45 6.88 5.26 -4.30
N ALA A 46 6.96 4.93 -5.59
CA ALA A 46 7.14 5.93 -6.65
C ALA A 46 5.96 6.92 -6.74
N ALA A 47 4.72 6.42 -6.60
CA ALA A 47 3.52 7.25 -6.60
C ALA A 47 3.49 8.22 -5.40
N VAL A 48 3.83 7.73 -4.20
CA VAL A 48 3.95 8.58 -3.01
C VAL A 48 5.03 9.65 -3.21
N GLN A 49 6.21 9.28 -3.72
CA GLN A 49 7.28 10.24 -3.98
C GLN A 49 6.90 11.31 -5.01
N ALA A 50 6.18 10.93 -6.07
CA ALA A 50 5.67 11.87 -7.07
C ALA A 50 4.66 12.85 -6.45
N LEU A 51 3.80 12.34 -5.55
CA LEU A 51 2.82 13.16 -4.84
C LEU A 51 3.49 14.13 -3.86
N ASP A 52 4.45 13.67 -3.06
CA ASP A 52 5.21 14.52 -2.14
C ASP A 52 5.96 15.62 -2.89
N SER A 53 6.56 15.28 -4.04
CA SER A 53 7.25 16.25 -4.91
C SER A 53 6.28 17.29 -5.50
N ALA A 54 5.07 16.87 -5.89
CA ALA A 54 4.04 17.77 -6.39
C ALA A 54 3.52 18.70 -5.28
N VAL A 55 3.31 18.18 -4.06
CA VAL A 55 2.92 18.99 -2.89
C VAL A 55 3.99 20.05 -2.60
N ALA A 56 5.26 19.65 -2.49
CA ALA A 56 6.37 20.58 -2.23
C ALA A 56 6.52 21.64 -3.33
N ALA A 57 6.29 21.29 -4.60
CA ALA A 57 6.31 22.25 -5.70
C ALA A 57 5.14 23.24 -5.67
N THR A 58 4.01 22.85 -5.08
CA THR A 58 2.83 23.73 -4.93
C THR A 58 2.87 24.62 -3.70
N GLU A 59 3.60 24.23 -2.66
CA GLU A 59 3.74 24.98 -1.40
C GLU A 59 4.18 26.45 -1.58
N PRO A 60 5.22 26.79 -2.38
CA PRO A 60 5.62 28.18 -2.61
C PRO A 60 4.62 28.98 -3.48
N LEU A 61 3.72 28.31 -4.22
CA LEU A 61 2.69 28.97 -5.04
C LEU A 61 1.50 29.47 -4.20
N ILE A 62 1.35 28.98 -2.97
CA ILE A 62 0.24 29.35 -2.08
C ILE A 62 0.53 30.67 -1.36
N GLY A 63 1.80 31.05 -1.19
CA GLY A 63 2.26 32.38 -0.76
C GLY A 63 1.77 32.83 0.63
N PRO A 64 2.41 33.82 1.26
CA PRO A 64 1.99 34.29 2.60
C PRO A 64 0.67 35.09 2.61
N HIS A 65 0.08 35.39 1.45
CA HIS A 65 -1.13 36.23 1.30
C HIS A 65 -2.17 35.64 0.33
N GLY A 66 -2.01 34.38 -0.12
CA GLY A 66 -2.88 33.74 -1.10
C GLY A 66 -4.10 33.09 -0.47
N GLY A 67 -5.26 33.20 -1.12
CA GLY A 67 -6.55 32.69 -0.64
C GLY A 67 -6.55 31.21 -0.27
N THR A 68 -7.58 30.82 0.49
CA THR A 68 -7.83 29.49 1.07
C THR A 68 -6.98 28.37 0.43
N SER A 69 -5.92 27.96 1.13
CA SER A 69 -5.00 26.91 0.68
C SER A 69 -5.78 25.67 0.19
N ALA A 70 -5.34 25.08 -0.91
CA ALA A 70 -5.93 23.84 -1.44
C ALA A 70 -6.01 22.75 -0.36
N ALA A 71 -5.04 22.72 0.57
CA ALA A 71 -5.06 21.83 1.73
C ALA A 71 -6.30 22.04 2.61
N VAL A 72 -6.68 23.29 2.89
CA VAL A 72 -7.86 23.64 3.71
C VAL A 72 -9.15 23.21 3.02
N VAL A 73 -9.23 23.37 1.70
CA VAL A 73 -10.40 22.93 0.91
C VAL A 73 -10.51 21.41 0.91
N LEU A 74 -9.39 20.71 0.69
CA LEU A 74 -9.33 19.24 0.68
C LEU A 74 -9.63 18.66 2.06
N GLU A 75 -9.15 19.28 3.13
CA GLU A 75 -9.44 18.86 4.51
C GLU A 75 -10.92 19.11 4.88
N ALA A 76 -11.50 20.24 4.49
CA ALA A 76 -12.92 20.52 4.70
C ALA A 76 -13.80 19.52 3.91
N LEU A 77 -13.42 19.19 2.68
CA LEU A 77 -14.09 18.19 1.86
C LEU A 77 -13.99 16.80 2.50
N GLN A 78 -12.81 16.38 2.94
CA GLN A 78 -12.61 15.09 3.61
C GLN A 78 -13.51 14.98 4.85
N ARG A 79 -13.54 16.00 5.72
CA ARG A 79 -14.41 16.01 6.91
C ARG A 79 -15.89 15.85 6.56
N ARG A 80 -16.37 16.53 5.53
CA ARG A 80 -17.77 16.42 5.08
C ARG A 80 -18.10 15.04 4.53
N LEU A 81 -17.19 14.43 3.75
CA LEU A 81 -17.38 13.08 3.22
C LEU A 81 -17.41 12.03 4.32
N LEU A 82 -16.50 12.11 5.29
CA LEU A 82 -16.49 11.22 6.46
C LEU A 82 -17.79 11.37 7.29
N ALA A 83 -18.23 12.61 7.52
CA ALA A 83 -19.50 12.88 8.21
C ALA A 83 -20.73 12.34 7.45
N ALA A 84 -20.64 12.21 6.13
CA ALA A 84 -21.66 11.60 5.28
C ALA A 84 -21.59 10.05 5.24
N GLY A 85 -20.66 9.43 5.98
CA GLY A 85 -20.52 7.97 6.06
C GLY A 85 -19.56 7.37 5.04
N VAL A 86 -18.80 8.19 4.30
CA VAL A 86 -17.69 7.69 3.48
C VAL A 86 -16.62 7.11 4.40
N ARG A 87 -16.14 5.90 4.11
CA ARG A 87 -15.16 5.18 4.95
C ARG A 87 -13.72 5.64 4.73
N GLU A 88 -13.37 5.96 3.50
CA GLU A 88 -12.01 6.34 3.11
C GLU A 88 -12.05 7.35 1.95
N VAL A 89 -11.10 8.30 1.95
CA VAL A 89 -10.93 9.31 0.91
C VAL A 89 -9.47 9.32 0.49
N GLY A 90 -9.20 9.24 -0.81
CA GLY A 90 -7.86 9.23 -1.38
C GLY A 90 -7.81 9.92 -2.74
N ILE A 91 -6.59 10.18 -3.20
CA ILE A 91 -6.30 10.70 -4.54
C ILE A 91 -5.80 9.54 -5.39
N THR A 92 -6.45 9.29 -6.52
CA THR A 92 -6.02 8.29 -7.49
C THR A 92 -5.11 8.93 -8.53
N LEU A 93 -3.89 8.39 -8.66
CA LEU A 93 -2.91 8.76 -9.66
C LEU A 93 -2.91 7.71 -10.77
N THR A 94 -3.05 8.15 -12.02
CA THR A 94 -2.93 7.28 -13.19
C THR A 94 -1.54 7.47 -13.80
N LEU A 95 -0.72 6.41 -13.78
CA LEU A 95 0.65 6.39 -14.28
C LEU A 95 0.77 5.32 -15.37
N ALA A 96 0.81 5.76 -16.62
CA ALA A 96 0.71 4.88 -17.80
C ALA A 96 -0.51 3.94 -17.68
N ASP A 97 -0.30 2.64 -17.50
CA ASP A 97 -1.37 1.63 -17.41
C ASP A 97 -1.77 1.27 -15.96
N HIS A 98 -1.41 2.08 -14.97
CA HIS A 98 -1.61 1.75 -13.56
C HIS A 98 -2.35 2.86 -12.81
N GLU A 99 -3.31 2.45 -11.97
CA GLU A 99 -3.97 3.33 -11.02
C GLU A 99 -3.45 3.05 -9.61
N VAL A 100 -3.06 4.11 -8.90
CA VAL A 100 -2.62 4.04 -7.51
C VAL A 100 -3.42 5.05 -6.70
N THR A 101 -4.14 4.57 -5.69
CA THR A 101 -4.86 5.44 -4.75
C THR A 101 -4.00 5.70 -3.52
N VAL A 102 -3.71 6.97 -3.25
CA VAL A 102 -2.99 7.42 -2.06
C VAL A 102 -3.99 8.02 -1.05
N PRO A 103 -4.01 7.57 0.22
CA PRO A 103 -4.93 8.11 1.22
C PRO A 103 -4.71 9.61 1.46
N MET A 104 -5.80 10.37 1.54
CA MET A 104 -5.76 11.83 1.65
C MET A 104 -5.02 12.31 2.91
N GLN A 105 -5.01 11.51 3.98
CA GLN A 105 -4.29 11.82 5.23
C GLN A 105 -2.79 12.00 5.02
N ARG A 106 -2.19 11.28 4.06
CA ARG A 106 -0.76 11.44 3.73
C ARG A 106 -0.46 12.73 2.98
N VAL A 107 -1.45 13.25 2.27
CA VAL A 107 -1.32 14.47 1.46
C VAL A 107 -1.50 15.70 2.33
N ILE A 108 -2.49 15.68 3.24
CA ILE A 108 -2.78 16.80 4.14
C ILE A 108 -1.76 16.86 5.29
N GLY A 109 -1.33 15.72 5.83
CA GLY A 109 -0.34 15.65 6.92
C GLY A 109 1.11 15.86 6.48
N GLY A 110 1.39 15.89 5.17
CA GLY A 110 2.71 16.22 4.62
C GLY A 110 2.97 17.73 4.47
N ALA A 111 1.97 18.57 4.73
CA ALA A 111 2.07 20.03 4.67
C ALA A 111 2.53 20.68 6.00
N GLU A 112 2.97 19.87 6.96
CA GLU A 112 3.54 20.33 8.23
C GLU A 112 5.00 19.88 8.35
N HIS A 113 5.90 20.31 7.47
CA HIS A 113 7.35 20.36 7.74
C HIS A 113 8.10 21.33 6.82
#